data_AF-A0A2G5SPV9-F1
#
_entry.id   AF-A0A2G5SPV9-F1
#
_cell.length_a   1.000
_cell.length_b   1.000
_cell.length_c   1.000
_cell.angle_alpha   90.00
_cell.angle_beta   90.00
_cell.angle_gamma   90.00
#
_symmetry.space_group_name_H-M   'P 1'
#
loop_
_entity.id
_entity.type
_entity.pdbx_description
1 polymer ?
#
loop_
_entity_poly.entity_id
_entity_poly.type
_entity_poly.pdbx_seq_one_letter_code
_entity_poly.pdbx_strand_id
1 'polypeptide(L)'
;MNSKIVLCFLALVAVCVAQRNEAILARAVGPCIADKCQSKHTCYFGQCVPEGIAPAMPALDKSAAIGPCINYLCPGNSFCHQGMCYNNI
;
A
#
# COMPACT_ATOMS: atom_id res chain seq x y z
N MET A 1 5.89 23.84 -24.48
CA MET A 1 4.88 23.17 -23.62
C MET A 1 4.71 24.01 -22.37
N ASN A 2 3.51 24.54 -22.11
CA ASN A 2 3.30 25.51 -21.03
C ASN A 2 3.42 24.83 -19.66
N SER A 3 4.39 25.25 -18.85
CA SER A 3 4.70 24.68 -17.52
C SER A 3 3.46 24.56 -16.61
N LYS A 4 2.54 25.54 -16.68
CA LYS A 4 1.26 25.52 -15.93
C LYS A 4 0.33 24.38 -16.34
N ILE A 5 0.31 24.02 -17.62
CA ILE A 5 -0.52 22.92 -18.14
C ILE A 5 0.04 21.59 -17.64
N VAL A 6 1.36 21.42 -17.67
CA VAL A 6 2.04 20.21 -17.16
C VAL A 6 1.80 20.01 -15.65
N LEU A 7 1.88 21.09 -14.87
CA LEU A 7 1.58 21.06 -13.43
C LEU A 7 0.13 20.65 -13.14
N CYS A 8 -0.84 21.20 -13.88
CA CYS A 8 -2.24 20.78 -13.74
C CYS A 8 -2.45 19.30 -14.07
N PHE A 9 -1.84 18.80 -15.15
CA PHE A 9 -1.97 17.38 -15.51
C PHE A 9 -1.35 16.47 -14.44
N LEU A 10 -0.17 16.79 -13.91
CA LEU A 10 0.46 16.02 -12.83
C LEU A 10 -0.40 16.00 -11.56
N ALA A 11 -0.97 17.14 -11.18
CA ALA A 11 -1.86 17.24 -10.03
C ALA A 11 -3.11 16.38 -10.19
N LEU A 12 -3.74 16.40 -11.37
CA LEU A 12 -4.91 15.57 -11.66
C LEU A 12 -4.59 14.08 -11.59
N VAL A 13 -3.46 13.66 -12.16
CA VAL A 13 -3.03 12.25 -12.09
C VAL A 13 -2.78 11.83 -10.64
N ALA A 14 -2.10 12.66 -9.84
CA ALA A 14 -1.85 12.37 -8.43
C ALA A 14 -3.15 12.20 -7.63
N VAL A 15 -4.14 13.08 -7.84
CA VAL A 15 -5.46 12.98 -7.19
C VAL A 15 -6.17 11.70 -7.58
N CYS A 16 -6.19 11.35 -8.88
CA CYS A 16 -6.84 10.13 -9.33
C CYS A 16 -6.18 8.86 -8.75
N VAL A 17 -4.85 8.83 -8.63
CA VAL A 17 -4.12 7.71 -8.04
C VAL A 17 -4.44 7.59 -6.54
N ALA A 18 -4.45 8.71 -5.80
CA ALA A 18 -4.81 8.72 -4.39
C ALA A 18 -6.23 8.19 -4.16
N GLN A 19 -7.23 8.69 -4.92
CA GLN A 19 -8.61 8.21 -4.83
C GLN A 19 -8.75 6.71 -5.10
N ARG A 20 -7.93 6.17 -6.02
CA ARG A 20 -7.97 4.75 -6.34
C ARG A 20 -7.42 3.89 -5.20
N ASN A 21 -6.33 4.32 -4.57
CA ASN A 21 -5.75 3.61 -3.42
C ASN A 21 -6.72 3.56 -2.24
N GLU A 22 -7.37 4.68 -1.91
CA GLU A 22 -8.41 4.75 -0.89
C GLU A 22 -9.56 3.76 -1.18
N ALA A 23 -10.02 3.70 -2.43
CA ALA A 23 -11.08 2.77 -2.83
C ALA A 23 -10.68 1.29 -2.76
N ILE A 24 -9.39 0.97 -2.97
CA ILE A 24 -8.87 -0.38 -2.81
C ILE A 24 -8.81 -0.75 -1.32
N LEU A 25 -8.28 0.14 -0.49
CA LEU A 25 -8.15 -0.08 0.95
C LEU A 25 -9.51 -0.13 1.66
N ALA A 26 -10.52 0.59 1.16
CA ALA A 26 -11.90 0.49 1.62
C ALA A 26 -12.52 -0.91 1.41
N ARG A 27 -11.93 -1.73 0.53
CA ARG A 27 -12.32 -3.13 0.30
C ARG A 27 -11.44 -4.12 1.05
N ALA A 28 -10.58 -3.64 1.96
CA ALA A 28 -9.77 -4.50 2.80
C ALA A 28 -10.65 -5.38 3.69
N VAL A 29 -10.31 -6.66 3.74
CA VAL A 29 -11.02 -7.65 4.59
C VAL A 29 -10.29 -7.92 5.91
N GLY A 30 -9.07 -7.40 6.06
CA GLY A 30 -8.26 -7.55 7.27
C GLY A 30 -6.77 -7.36 6.99
N PRO A 31 -5.91 -7.44 8.03
CA PRO A 31 -4.48 -7.30 7.88
C PRO A 31 -3.85 -8.53 7.21
N CYS A 32 -2.73 -8.34 6.54
CA CYS A 32 -1.88 -9.44 6.08
C CYS A 32 -1.19 -10.10 7.27
N ILE A 33 -1.14 -11.43 7.27
CA ILE A 33 -0.41 -12.20 8.28
C ILE A 33 0.68 -12.98 7.55
N ALA A 34 1.93 -12.71 7.89
CA ALA A 34 3.11 -13.32 7.25
C ALA A 34 3.14 -13.12 5.73
N ASP A 35 2.84 -11.91 5.26
CA ASP A 35 2.71 -11.55 3.83
C ASP A 35 1.68 -12.42 3.06
N LYS A 36 0.74 -13.03 3.79
CA LYS A 36 -0.31 -13.90 3.22
C LYS A 36 -1.70 -13.39 3.57
N CYS A 37 -2.61 -13.74 2.68
CA CYS A 37 -4.04 -13.46 2.76
C CYS A 37 -4.84 -14.73 2.45
N GLN A 38 -6.15 -14.68 2.71
CA GLN A 38 -7.07 -15.72 2.29
C GLN A 38 -7.07 -15.87 0.77
N SER A 39 -7.56 -17.01 0.26
CA SER A 39 -7.68 -17.23 -1.18
C SER A 39 -8.48 -16.09 -1.84
N LYS A 40 -8.10 -15.72 -3.07
CA LYS A 40 -8.70 -14.59 -3.83
C LYS A 40 -8.38 -13.21 -3.26
N HIS A 41 -7.41 -13.10 -2.37
CA HIS A 41 -6.94 -11.83 -1.81
C HIS A 41 -5.41 -11.72 -1.91
N THR A 42 -4.94 -10.52 -2.19
CA THR A 42 -3.52 -10.18 -2.21
C THR A 42 -3.20 -9.21 -1.09
N CYS A 43 -1.97 -9.27 -0.59
CA CYS A 43 -1.49 -8.28 0.36
C CYS A 43 -1.16 -6.97 -0.38
N TYR A 44 -1.71 -5.86 0.09
CA TYR A 44 -1.46 -4.51 -0.43
C TYR A 44 -1.36 -3.54 0.75
N PHE A 45 -0.20 -2.92 0.95
CA PHE A 45 0.09 -2.05 2.11
C PHE A 45 -0.32 -2.67 3.47
N GLY A 46 -0.07 -3.98 3.64
CA GLY A 46 -0.42 -4.69 4.87
C GLY A 46 -1.89 -5.05 5.03
N GLN A 47 -2.73 -4.75 4.05
CA GLN A 47 -4.13 -5.12 4.05
C GLN A 47 -4.40 -6.19 2.99
N CYS A 48 -5.21 -7.17 3.35
CA CYS A 48 -5.74 -8.14 2.42
C CYS A 48 -6.87 -7.50 1.63
N VAL A 49 -6.65 -7.33 0.34
CA VAL A 49 -7.62 -6.77 -0.60
C VAL A 49 -7.90 -7.79 -1.70
N PRO A 50 -9.08 -7.78 -2.33
CA PRO A 50 -9.39 -8.70 -3.41
C PRO A 50 -8.34 -8.72 -4.53
N GLU A 51 -8.05 -9.90 -5.05
CA GLU A 51 -7.17 -10.06 -6.21
C GLU A 51 -7.75 -9.31 -7.43
N GLY A 52 -6.89 -8.71 -8.24
CA GLY A 52 -7.27 -8.03 -9.49
C GLY A 52 -7.76 -6.58 -9.33
N ILE A 53 -7.92 -6.07 -8.11
CA ILE A 53 -8.21 -4.64 -7.89
C ILE A 53 -6.99 -3.82 -7.47
N ALA A 54 -6.06 -4.44 -6.74
CA ALA A 54 -4.83 -3.78 -6.31
C ALA A 54 -3.84 -3.73 -7.47
N PRO A 55 -3.19 -2.57 -7.72
CA PRO A 55 -2.04 -2.52 -8.61
C PRO A 55 -0.86 -3.30 -7.99
N ALA A 56 0.18 -3.53 -8.80
CA ALA A 56 1.42 -4.09 -8.28
C ALA A 56 1.94 -3.22 -7.12
N MET A 57 2.26 -3.86 -6.00
CA MET A 57 2.80 -3.17 -4.83
C MET A 57 4.14 -2.52 -5.23
N PRO A 58 4.36 -1.24 -4.91
CA PRO A 58 5.63 -0.59 -5.20
C PRO A 58 6.76 -1.32 -4.47
N ALA A 59 7.97 -1.31 -5.04
CA ALA A 59 9.13 -1.80 -4.34
C ALA A 59 9.41 -0.89 -3.13
N LEU A 60 9.24 -1.41 -1.92
CA LEU A 60 9.61 -0.69 -0.70
C LEU A 60 11.12 -0.82 -0.45
N ASP A 61 11.76 0.33 -0.23
CA ASP A 61 13.16 0.37 0.17
C ASP A 61 13.28 -0.03 1.64
N LYS A 62 14.14 -1.04 1.92
CA LYS A 62 14.36 -1.52 3.29
C LYS A 62 14.88 -0.45 4.24
N SER A 63 15.53 0.60 3.72
CA SER A 63 16.03 1.74 4.50
C SER A 63 14.89 2.63 5.02
N ALA A 64 13.72 2.58 4.37
CA ALA A 64 12.50 3.26 4.85
C ALA A 64 11.73 2.42 5.89
N ALA A 65 12.22 1.22 6.22
CA ALA A 65 11.63 0.42 7.28
C ALA A 65 11.91 1.04 8.64
N ILE A 66 10.90 1.05 9.49
CA ILE A 66 10.96 1.54 10.87
C ILE A 66 11.65 0.50 11.77
N GLY A 67 11.57 -0.78 11.39
CA GLY A 67 12.11 -1.90 12.13
C GLY A 67 11.65 -3.25 11.59
N PRO A 68 11.98 -4.36 12.27
CA PRO A 68 11.49 -5.69 11.90
C PRO A 68 10.05 -5.92 12.33
N CYS A 69 9.36 -6.85 11.68
CA CYS A 69 8.06 -7.33 12.14
C CYS A 69 8.19 -8.20 13.39
N ILE A 70 7.24 -8.07 14.31
CA ILE A 70 7.14 -8.90 15.52
C ILE A 70 5.91 -9.79 15.35
N ASN A 71 6.11 -11.11 15.22
CA ASN A 71 5.04 -12.06 14.92
C ASN A 71 4.20 -11.65 13.68
N TYR A 72 4.88 -11.16 12.64
CA TYR A 72 4.25 -10.66 11.40
C TYR A 72 3.34 -9.44 11.57
N LEU A 73 3.41 -8.79 12.72
CA LEU A 73 2.67 -7.58 13.04
C LEU A 73 3.64 -6.42 13.29
N CYS A 74 3.14 -5.21 13.11
CA CYS A 74 3.87 -3.98 13.35
C CYS A 74 3.08 -3.11 14.33
N PRO A 75 3.76 -2.33 15.18
CA PRO A 75 3.09 -1.45 16.12
C PRO A 75 2.40 -0.27 15.40
N GLY A 76 1.27 0.18 15.97
CA GLY A 76 0.52 1.34 15.47
C GLY A 76 -0.11 1.11 14.09
N ASN A 77 -0.06 2.13 13.23
CA ASN A 77 -0.60 2.09 11.87
C ASN A 77 0.44 1.60 10.84
N SER A 78 1.48 0.89 11.27
CA SER A 78 2.48 0.34 10.36
C SER A 78 2.04 -1.02 9.83
N PHE A 79 2.55 -1.40 8.66
CA PHE A 79 2.33 -2.73 8.10
C PHE A 79 3.61 -3.53 7.97
N CYS A 80 3.46 -4.85 8.09
CA CYS A 80 4.54 -5.79 7.84
C CYS A 80 4.61 -6.14 6.36
N HIS A 81 5.78 -5.98 5.76
CA HIS A 81 6.08 -6.46 4.42
C HIS A 81 7.49 -7.04 4.36
N GLN A 82 7.62 -8.28 3.89
CA GLN A 82 8.91 -9.00 3.80
C GLN A 82 9.69 -9.01 5.12
N GLY A 83 8.99 -9.12 6.25
CA GLY A 83 9.60 -9.14 7.58
C GLY A 83 10.04 -7.77 8.12
N MET A 84 9.75 -6.68 7.42
CA MET A 84 10.04 -5.31 7.86
C MET A 84 8.75 -4.49 8.02
N CYS A 85 8.74 -3.58 8.98
CA CYS A 85 7.64 -2.66 9.26
C CYS A 85 7.80 -1.35 8.51
N TYR A 86 6.75 -0.94 7.80
CA TYR A 86 6.69 0.32 7.08
C TYR A 86 5.48 1.13 7.53
N ASN A 87 5.60 2.46 7.52
CA ASN A 87 4.49 3.34 7.85
C ASN A 87 3.44 3.22 6.73
N ASN A 88 2.17 3.19 7.12
CA ASN A 88 1.08 3.44 6.19
C ASN A 88 1.03 4.96 5.98
N ILE A 89 1.46 5.42 4.80
CA ILE A 89 1.62 6.84 4.44
C ILE A 89 0.44 7.27 3.58
#